data_AF-A0A060C3W3-F1
#
_entry.id   AF-A0A060C3W3-F1
#
_cell.length_a   1.000
_cell.length_b   1.000
_cell.length_c   1.000
_cell.angle_alpha   90.00
_cell.angle_beta   90.00
_cell.angle_gamma   90.00
#
_symmetry.space_group_name_H-M   'P 1'
#
loop_
_entity.id
_entity.type
_entity.pdbx_description
1 polymer ?
#
loop_
_entity_poly.entity_id
_entity_poly.type
_entity_poly.pdbx_seq_one_letter_code
_entity_poly.pdbx_strand_id
1 'polypeptide(L)'
;MEDLDVTSGCSAHLAENRWSTRPLVGPGGWRGSHSHRHSNQCGRGALAATGHSTWTTDGELPAGVVTDRRSGRAIAWQVESDGPWRWELDARRDGTDSVSLVLGGPDDRHHAAAREIRAGETFESVPASLSFSERRASGAVEELTRHRRWLRAATLRAPLVYNDY
;
A
#
# COMPACT_ATOMS: atom_id res chain seq x y z
N MET A 1 13.71 1.50 12.80
CA MET A 1 12.73 0.78 11.94
C MET A 1 12.13 -0.49 12.57
N GLU A 2 12.73 -1.06 13.61
CA GLU A 2 12.29 -2.33 14.25
C GLU A 2 10.91 -2.26 14.91
N ASP A 3 10.43 -1.05 15.20
CA ASP A 3 9.13 -0.76 15.81
C ASP A 3 8.00 -0.47 14.83
N LEU A 4 8.27 -0.63 13.53
CA LEU A 4 7.25 -0.49 12.50
C LEU A 4 6.59 -1.84 12.25
N ASP A 5 5.26 -1.85 12.29
CA ASP A 5 4.45 -2.95 11.77
C ASP A 5 3.81 -2.53 10.45
N VAL A 6 3.63 -3.49 9.55
CA VAL A 6 2.88 -3.33 8.30
C VAL A 6 1.62 -4.20 8.36
N THR A 7 0.49 -3.58 8.04
CA THR A 7 -0.80 -4.25 7.87
C THR A 7 -1.16 -4.20 6.39
N SER A 8 -1.30 -5.36 5.75
CA SER A 8 -1.74 -5.49 4.35
C SER A 8 -2.76 -6.63 4.24
N GLY A 9 -3.52 -6.64 3.16
CA GLY A 9 -4.53 -7.66 2.93
C GLY A 9 -4.29 -8.49 1.68
N CYS A 10 -4.80 -9.71 1.71
CA CYS A 10 -4.85 -10.62 0.59
C CYS A 10 -6.27 -11.20 0.46
N SER A 11 -6.74 -11.34 -0.76
CA SER A 11 -8.01 -11.91 -1.14
C SER A 11 -7.77 -13.14 -1.99
N ALA A 12 -8.71 -14.07 -1.92
CA ALA A 12 -8.95 -15.04 -2.96
C ALA A 12 -10.46 -15.10 -3.18
N HIS A 13 -10.89 -15.68 -4.29
CA HIS A 13 -12.31 -15.94 -4.51
C HIS A 13 -12.90 -16.73 -3.33
N LEU A 14 -13.99 -16.23 -2.75
CA LEU A 14 -14.66 -16.78 -1.54
C LEU A 14 -13.85 -16.63 -0.23
N ALA A 15 -12.76 -15.87 -0.24
CA ALA A 15 -11.91 -15.59 0.91
C ALA A 15 -11.32 -14.17 0.81
N GLU A 16 -12.18 -13.18 0.58
CA GLU A 16 -11.80 -11.79 0.35
C GLU A 16 -11.37 -11.08 1.64
N ASN A 17 -10.55 -10.03 1.49
CA ASN A 17 -10.22 -9.08 2.56
C ASN A 17 -9.55 -9.72 3.80
N ARG A 18 -8.63 -10.66 3.61
CA ARG A 18 -7.86 -11.23 4.73
C ARG A 18 -6.69 -10.32 5.06
N TRP A 19 -6.90 -9.44 6.04
CA TRP A 19 -5.88 -8.54 6.55
C TRP A 19 -4.99 -9.23 7.58
N SER A 20 -3.70 -8.95 7.51
CA SER A 20 -2.72 -9.44 8.47
C SER A 20 -1.72 -8.35 8.83
N THR A 21 -1.19 -8.39 10.05
CA THR A 21 -0.17 -7.47 10.54
C THR A 21 1.09 -8.25 10.84
N ARG A 22 2.24 -7.69 10.43
CA ARG A 22 3.55 -8.27 10.71
C ARG A 22 4.57 -7.15 10.96
N PRO A 23 5.67 -7.42 11.67
CA PRO A 23 6.80 -6.49 11.74
C PRO A 23 7.29 -6.12 10.35
N LEU A 24 7.56 -4.84 10.11
CA LEU A 24 8.14 -4.36 8.85
C LEU A 24 9.53 -4.95 8.65
N VAL A 25 10.32 -5.10 9.71
CA VAL A 25 11.61 -5.78 9.69
C VAL A 25 11.49 -7.08 10.48
N GLY A 26 11.70 -8.24 9.83
CA GLY A 26 11.60 -9.55 10.50
C GLY A 26 11.08 -10.67 9.60
N PRO A 27 10.72 -11.84 10.17
CA PRO A 27 10.13 -12.95 9.41
C PRO A 27 8.87 -12.51 8.68
N GLY A 28 8.86 -12.68 7.36
CA GLY A 28 7.78 -12.22 6.49
C GLY A 28 7.82 -10.72 6.17
N GLY A 29 8.53 -9.89 6.92
CA GLY A 29 8.79 -8.50 6.57
C GLY A 29 10.03 -8.35 5.68
N TRP A 30 10.54 -7.12 5.61
CA TRP A 30 11.87 -6.84 5.08
C TRP A 30 12.93 -7.54 5.94
N ARG A 31 13.80 -8.34 5.30
CA ARG A 31 14.93 -8.96 5.98
C ARG A 31 15.98 -7.89 6.25
N GLY A 32 16.26 -7.64 7.52
CA GLY A 32 17.30 -6.71 7.93
C GLY A 32 18.65 -7.11 7.32
N SER A 33 19.12 -6.34 6.34
CA SER A 33 20.50 -6.40 5.90
C SER A 33 21.35 -5.94 7.08
N HIS A 34 22.24 -6.78 7.59
CA HIS A 34 23.17 -6.40 8.64
C HIS A 34 24.21 -5.45 8.03
N SER A 35 23.78 -4.27 7.59
CA SER A 35 24.53 -3.34 6.74
C SER A 35 25.86 -2.95 7.37
N HIS A 36 25.92 -2.85 8.70
CA HIS A 36 27.14 -2.66 9.48
C HIS A 36 28.23 -3.72 9.23
N ARG A 37 27.85 -4.95 8.84
CA ARG A 37 28.79 -6.03 8.44
C ARG A 37 29.18 -5.97 6.96
N HIS A 38 28.51 -5.11 6.19
CA HIS A 38 28.69 -4.94 4.76
C HIS A 38 29.10 -3.51 4.41
N SER A 39 30.00 -2.90 5.18
CA SER A 39 30.48 -1.52 4.98
C SER A 39 29.35 -0.47 4.97
N ASN A 40 28.30 -0.69 5.77
CA ASN A 40 27.09 0.13 5.77
C ASN A 40 26.49 0.27 4.37
N GLN A 41 26.40 -0.81 3.59
CA GLN A 41 25.64 -0.81 2.34
C GLN A 41 24.14 -0.97 2.61
N CYS A 42 23.33 -0.22 1.87
CA CYS A 42 21.87 -0.38 1.87
C CYS A 42 21.51 -1.79 1.41
N GLY A 43 20.75 -2.52 2.23
CA GLY A 43 20.07 -3.73 1.77
C GLY A 43 19.14 -3.40 0.62
N ARG A 44 19.37 -4.01 -0.53
CA ARG A 44 18.47 -3.90 -1.68
C ARG A 44 17.32 -4.87 -1.48
N GLY A 45 16.32 -4.45 -0.72
CA GLY A 45 15.12 -5.23 -0.44
C GLY A 45 13.92 -4.31 -0.32
N ALA A 46 12.78 -4.84 -0.68
CA ALA A 46 11.51 -4.14 -0.67
C ALA A 46 10.41 -5.09 -0.23
N LEU A 47 9.45 -4.55 0.51
CA LEU A 47 8.14 -5.20 0.64
C LEU A 47 7.21 -4.57 -0.39
N ALA A 48 6.72 -5.35 -1.34
CA ALA A 48 5.84 -4.86 -2.38
C ALA A 48 4.59 -5.72 -2.52
N ALA A 49 3.54 -5.09 -3.05
CA ALA A 49 2.38 -5.78 -3.60
C ALA A 49 2.01 -5.16 -4.94
N THR A 50 1.46 -5.99 -5.81
CA THR A 50 1.04 -5.59 -7.16
C THR A 50 -0.24 -6.32 -7.50
N GLY A 51 -1.13 -5.66 -8.23
CA GLY A 51 -2.25 -6.33 -8.89
C GLY A 51 -1.70 -7.15 -10.07
N HIS A 52 -2.29 -8.31 -10.36
CA HIS A 52 -1.82 -9.18 -11.46
C HIS A 52 -2.87 -9.44 -12.54
N SER A 53 -4.10 -8.99 -12.34
CA SER A 53 -5.21 -9.24 -13.26
C SER A 53 -6.09 -8.00 -13.40
N THR A 54 -7.09 -8.10 -14.26
CA THR A 54 -8.19 -7.12 -14.36
C THR A 54 -9.06 -7.08 -13.10
N TRP A 55 -8.89 -8.03 -12.18
CA TRP A 55 -9.49 -8.03 -10.85
C TRP A 55 -8.49 -7.43 -9.88
N THR A 56 -8.62 -6.13 -9.60
CA THR A 56 -7.62 -5.35 -8.83
C THR A 56 -7.38 -5.83 -7.40
N THR A 57 -8.27 -6.67 -6.88
CA THR A 57 -8.16 -7.26 -5.54
C THR A 57 -8.11 -8.78 -5.58
N ASP A 58 -7.70 -9.39 -6.68
CA ASP A 58 -7.40 -10.83 -6.73
C ASP A 58 -5.95 -11.05 -6.28
N GLY A 59 -5.77 -11.66 -5.11
CA GLY A 59 -4.48 -11.69 -4.42
C GLY A 59 -4.29 -10.48 -3.51
N GLU A 60 -3.19 -9.75 -3.65
CA GLU A 60 -2.88 -8.62 -2.76
C GLU A 60 -3.89 -7.47 -2.89
N LEU A 61 -4.02 -6.65 -1.84
CA LEU A 61 -4.87 -5.47 -1.86
C LEU A 61 -4.09 -4.19 -2.20
N PRO A 62 -4.69 -3.23 -2.93
CA PRO A 62 -4.08 -1.94 -3.29
C PRO A 62 -4.00 -0.96 -2.11
N ALA A 63 -3.97 -1.46 -0.88
CA ALA A 63 -4.03 -0.68 0.34
C ALA A 63 -3.25 -1.35 1.47
N GLY A 64 -2.81 -0.53 2.42
CA GLY A 64 -2.09 -1.00 3.59
C GLY A 64 -1.89 0.10 4.61
N VAL A 65 -1.27 -0.28 5.73
CA VAL A 65 -0.95 0.62 6.84
C VAL A 65 0.45 0.32 7.35
N VAL A 66 1.25 1.36 7.60
CA VAL A 66 2.46 1.26 8.43
C VAL A 66 2.17 1.95 9.74
N THR A 67 2.46 1.26 10.85
CA THR A 67 2.25 1.78 12.21
C THR A 67 3.52 1.69 13.02
N ASP A 68 3.94 2.80 13.62
CA ASP A 68 4.93 2.81 14.67
C ASP A 68 4.28 2.36 15.99
N ARG A 69 4.71 1.21 16.51
CA ARG A 69 4.20 0.62 17.74
C ARG A 69 4.41 1.51 18.97
N ARG A 70 5.49 2.30 18.99
CA ARG A 70 5.90 3.12 20.13
C ARG A 70 5.09 4.41 20.20
N SER A 71 5.05 5.16 19.11
CA SER A 71 4.33 6.44 19.08
C SER A 71 2.84 6.28 18.78
N GLY A 72 2.42 5.15 18.22
CA GLY A 72 1.06 4.97 17.72
C GLY A 72 0.81 5.72 16.41
N ARG A 73 1.82 6.37 15.83
CA ARG A 73 1.70 7.02 14.52
C ARG A 73 1.49 6.00 13.43
N ALA A 74 0.56 6.27 12.54
CA ALA A 74 0.21 5.39 11.44
C ALA A 74 -0.02 6.18 10.15
N ILE A 75 0.37 5.56 9.04
CA ILE A 75 0.11 6.02 7.68
C ILE A 75 -0.65 4.91 6.97
N ALA A 76 -1.84 5.19 6.47
CA ALA A 76 -2.57 4.27 5.60
C ALA A 76 -2.60 4.82 4.17
N TRP A 77 -2.55 3.91 3.20
CA TRP A 77 -2.60 4.24 1.77
C TRP A 77 -3.67 3.45 1.03
N GLN A 78 -4.08 3.97 -0.11
CA GLN A 78 -4.80 3.26 -1.15
C GLN A 78 -4.33 3.73 -2.52
N VAL A 79 -4.02 2.80 -3.43
CA VAL A 79 -3.89 3.09 -4.85
C VAL A 79 -5.30 3.02 -5.46
N GLU A 80 -5.77 4.12 -6.03
CA GLU A 80 -7.13 4.29 -6.54
C GLU A 80 -7.20 3.84 -8.01
N SER A 81 -6.92 2.55 -8.25
CA SER A 81 -6.89 1.97 -9.59
C SER A 81 -7.93 0.86 -9.74
N ASP A 82 -8.61 0.83 -10.88
CA ASP A 82 -9.46 -0.27 -11.37
C ASP A 82 -8.72 -1.17 -12.38
N GLY A 83 -7.42 -0.92 -12.58
CA GLY A 83 -6.52 -1.76 -13.37
C GLY A 83 -5.21 -2.06 -12.65
N PRO A 84 -4.11 -2.30 -13.39
CA PRO A 84 -2.77 -2.49 -12.84
C PRO A 84 -2.36 -1.45 -11.79
N TRP A 85 -1.71 -1.92 -10.73
CA TRP A 85 -1.24 -1.08 -9.62
C TRP A 85 -0.10 -1.78 -8.88
N ARG A 86 0.73 -0.99 -8.19
CA ARG A 86 1.70 -1.48 -7.21
C ARG A 86 1.87 -0.52 -6.06
N TRP A 87 2.23 -1.07 -4.90
CA TRP A 87 2.83 -0.31 -3.82
C TRP A 87 4.09 -1.02 -3.31
N GLU A 88 5.04 -0.23 -2.81
CA GLU A 88 6.32 -0.73 -2.32
C GLU A 88 6.76 0.05 -1.08
N LEU A 89 7.28 -0.67 -0.09
CA LEU A 89 8.00 -0.16 1.07
C LEU A 89 9.47 -0.55 0.93
N ASP A 90 10.33 0.45 0.82
CA ASP A 90 11.78 0.29 0.65
C ASP A 90 12.54 1.17 1.65
N ALA A 91 13.82 0.87 1.93
CA ALA A 91 14.69 1.76 2.67
C ALA A 91 15.69 2.43 1.74
N ARG A 92 15.74 3.76 1.81
CA ARG A 92 16.50 4.55 0.83
C ARG A 92 17.89 4.96 1.26
N ARG A 93 18.26 4.85 2.54
CA ARG A 93 19.53 5.45 2.96
C ARG A 93 20.16 4.85 4.21
N ASP A 94 21.44 4.54 4.07
CA ASP A 94 22.33 4.12 5.14
C ASP A 94 22.32 5.12 6.30
N GLY A 95 22.18 4.59 7.52
CA GLY A 95 22.22 5.38 8.74
C GLY A 95 20.98 6.24 9.01
N THR A 96 19.90 6.10 8.25
CA THR A 96 18.62 6.76 8.56
C THR A 96 17.53 5.74 8.88
N ASP A 97 16.80 5.98 9.97
CA ASP A 97 15.56 5.26 10.31
C ASP A 97 14.39 5.72 9.43
N SER A 98 14.57 5.66 8.10
CA SER A 98 13.56 6.11 7.13
C SER A 98 13.05 4.98 6.25
N VAL A 99 11.75 4.99 5.99
CA VAL A 99 11.05 4.07 5.08
C VAL A 99 10.43 4.91 3.98
N SER A 100 10.62 4.50 2.73
CA SER A 100 9.94 5.08 1.58
C SER A 100 8.74 4.25 1.20
N LEU A 101 7.63 4.93 0.93
CA LEU A 101 6.44 4.34 0.34
C LEU A 101 6.35 4.82 -1.11
N VAL A 102 6.31 3.86 -2.04
CA VAL A 102 6.05 4.10 -3.46
C VAL A 102 4.65 3.60 -3.76
N LEU A 103 3.82 4.46 -4.36
CA LEU A 103 2.48 4.14 -4.84
C LEU A 103 2.46 4.41 -6.34
N GLY A 104 1.99 3.47 -7.14
CA GLY A 104 2.07 3.62 -8.59
C GLY A 104 1.14 2.73 -9.37
N GLY A 105 0.99 3.09 -10.64
CA GLY A 105 0.28 2.31 -11.63
C GLY A 105 1.20 1.30 -12.32
N PRO A 106 0.85 0.83 -13.52
CA PRO A 106 1.66 -0.12 -14.25
C PRO A 106 3.03 0.47 -14.63
N ASP A 107 4.06 -0.37 -14.55
CA ASP A 107 5.40 -0.08 -15.05
C ASP A 107 5.92 -1.23 -15.93
N ASP A 108 7.09 -1.05 -16.53
CA ASP A 108 7.73 -2.04 -17.39
C ASP A 108 7.95 -3.38 -16.68
N ARG A 109 8.37 -3.36 -15.42
CA ARG A 109 8.72 -4.58 -14.67
C ARG A 109 7.50 -5.39 -14.23
N HIS A 110 6.43 -4.71 -13.83
CA HIS A 110 5.30 -5.36 -13.17
C HIS A 110 4.10 -5.52 -14.10
N HIS A 111 4.10 -4.86 -15.26
CA HIS A 111 2.99 -4.88 -16.23
C HIS A 111 3.40 -4.74 -17.70
N ALA A 112 4.71 -4.78 -18.02
CA ALA A 112 5.23 -4.53 -19.38
C ALA A 112 4.69 -3.23 -20.01
N ALA A 113 4.39 -2.24 -19.16
CA ALA A 113 3.77 -1.01 -19.59
C ALA A 113 4.82 0.03 -19.93
N ALA A 114 4.69 0.59 -21.13
CA ALA A 114 5.49 1.71 -21.62
C ALA A 114 4.58 2.72 -22.31
N ARG A 115 4.87 4.01 -22.11
CA ARG A 115 4.17 5.11 -22.76
C ARG A 115 5.20 6.09 -23.32
N GLU A 116 5.18 6.28 -24.64
CA GLU A 116 5.87 7.40 -25.27
C GLU A 116 5.14 8.69 -24.88
N ILE A 117 5.88 9.69 -24.41
CA ILE A 117 5.39 11.04 -24.11
C ILE A 117 6.08 11.99 -25.08
N ARG A 118 5.33 12.57 -26.00
CA ARG A 118 5.87 13.51 -27.00
C ARG A 118 5.99 14.91 -26.43
N ALA A 119 6.68 15.80 -27.15
CA ALA A 119 6.81 17.19 -26.76
C ALA A 119 5.41 17.83 -26.60
N GLY A 120 5.14 18.35 -25.40
CA GLY A 120 3.85 18.96 -25.04
C GLY A 120 2.80 17.97 -24.51
N GLU A 121 3.05 16.67 -24.51
CA GLU A 121 2.16 15.68 -23.87
C GLU A 121 2.43 15.58 -22.37
N THR A 122 1.40 15.25 -21.61
CA THR A 122 1.47 14.95 -20.17
C THR A 122 1.00 13.52 -19.91
N PHE A 123 1.53 12.91 -18.86
CA PHE A 123 1.07 11.62 -18.36
C PHE A 123 0.59 11.79 -16.92
N GLU A 124 -0.61 11.29 -16.64
CA GLU A 124 -1.17 11.21 -15.30
C GLU A 124 -1.12 9.76 -14.83
N SER A 125 -0.50 9.51 -13.68
CA SER A 125 -0.49 8.19 -13.07
C SER A 125 -1.83 7.90 -12.39
N VAL A 126 -2.05 6.64 -11.99
CA VAL A 126 -3.17 6.29 -11.13
C VAL A 126 -3.19 7.17 -9.86
N PRO A 127 -4.36 7.63 -9.38
CA PRO A 127 -4.43 8.39 -8.16
C PRO A 127 -4.08 7.53 -6.95
N ALA A 128 -3.64 8.18 -5.87
CA ALA A 128 -3.37 7.52 -4.60
C ALA A 128 -3.84 8.38 -3.43
N SER A 129 -4.43 7.73 -2.44
CA SER A 129 -4.88 8.33 -1.19
C SER A 129 -3.91 8.01 -0.07
N LEU A 130 -3.63 9.00 0.77
CA LEU A 130 -2.85 8.84 2.01
C LEU A 130 -3.64 9.42 3.18
N SER A 131 -3.49 8.79 4.34
CA SER A 131 -4.07 9.26 5.59
C SER A 131 -3.12 9.01 6.74
N PHE A 132 -3.18 9.88 7.74
CA PHE A 132 -2.25 9.93 8.86
C PHE A 132 -3.03 9.93 10.16
N SER A 133 -2.48 9.30 11.20
CA SER A 133 -3.12 9.23 12.50
C SER A 133 -2.09 9.02 13.60
N GLU A 134 -2.34 9.58 14.78
CA GLU A 134 -1.59 9.26 16.00
C GLU A 134 -2.33 8.22 16.87
N ARG A 135 -3.48 7.72 16.40
CA ARG A 135 -4.36 6.75 17.06
C ARG A 135 -4.20 5.33 16.50
N ARG A 136 -2.97 4.91 16.20
CA ARG A 136 -2.62 3.60 15.59
C ARG A 136 -3.29 3.40 14.22
N ALA A 137 -3.18 2.18 13.70
CA ALA A 137 -3.70 1.77 12.40
C ALA A 137 -5.19 2.07 12.21
N SER A 138 -6.02 1.82 13.23
CA SER A 138 -7.46 2.05 13.16
C SER A 138 -7.82 3.51 12.90
N GLY A 139 -7.11 4.46 13.52
CA GLY A 139 -7.33 5.88 13.26
C GLY A 139 -6.95 6.30 11.83
N ALA A 140 -5.88 5.72 11.26
CA ALA A 140 -5.51 6.01 9.87
C ALA A 140 -6.57 5.45 8.90
N VAL A 141 -7.05 4.22 9.15
CA VAL A 141 -8.14 3.61 8.36
C VAL A 141 -9.45 4.41 8.48
N GLU A 142 -9.75 4.98 9.66
CA GLU A 142 -10.90 5.86 9.85
C GLU A 142 -10.82 7.10 8.96
N GLU A 143 -9.67 7.78 8.92
CA GLU A 143 -9.47 8.95 8.06
C GLU A 143 -9.51 8.58 6.56
N LEU A 144 -8.90 7.46 6.17
CA LEU A 144 -9.01 6.94 4.80
C LEU A 144 -10.47 6.65 4.42
N THR A 145 -11.25 6.13 5.37
CA THR A 145 -12.69 5.87 5.19
C THR A 145 -13.48 7.16 5.04
N ARG A 146 -13.16 8.20 5.82
CA ARG A 146 -13.75 9.54 5.67
C ARG A 146 -13.46 10.12 4.29
N HIS A 147 -12.22 10.01 3.82
CA HIS A 147 -11.83 10.44 2.48
C HIS A 147 -12.61 9.71 1.38
N ARG A 148 -12.72 8.37 1.44
CA ARG A 148 -13.51 7.58 0.49
C ARG A 148 -14.99 7.97 0.49
N ARG A 149 -15.57 8.28 1.65
CA ARG A 149 -16.97 8.75 1.75
C ARG A 149 -17.15 10.13 1.12
N TRP A 150 -16.17 11.01 1.29
CA TRP A 150 -16.15 12.31 0.64
C TRP A 150 -16.09 12.17 -0.89
N LEU A 151 -15.20 11.32 -1.43
CA LEU A 151 -15.09 11.05 -2.87
C LEU A 151 -16.40 10.53 -3.48
N ARG A 152 -17.15 9.71 -2.74
CA ARG A 152 -18.41 9.12 -3.21
C ARG A 152 -19.62 10.07 -3.18
N ALA A 153 -19.45 11.33 -2.79
CA ALA A 153 -20.52 12.32 -2.72
C ALA A 153 -21.79 11.80 -2.00
N ALA A 154 -21.63 11.37 -0.74
CA ALA A 154 -22.68 11.16 0.26
C ALA A 154 -24.05 10.63 -0.25
N THR A 155 -24.11 9.41 -0.76
CA THR A 155 -25.35 8.64 -0.83
C THR A 155 -25.32 7.51 0.20
N LEU A 156 -25.87 7.79 1.39
CA LEU A 156 -25.94 6.84 2.52
C LEU A 156 -27.31 6.15 2.67
N ARG A 157 -28.17 6.20 1.65
CA ARG A 157 -29.37 5.37 1.63
C ARG A 157 -29.04 4.08 0.88
N ALA A 158 -28.55 3.09 1.61
CA ALA A 158 -28.50 1.71 1.13
C ALA A 158 -29.88 1.08 1.38
N PRO A 159 -30.70 0.86 0.34
CA PRO A 159 -31.99 0.20 0.54
C PRO A 159 -31.76 -1.25 1.00
N LEU A 160 -32.75 -1.81 1.70
CA LEU A 160 -32.82 -3.25 1.86
C LEU A 160 -33.10 -3.87 0.48
N VAL A 161 -32.24 -4.80 0.06
CA VAL A 161 -32.35 -5.49 -1.23
C VAL A 161 -32.53 -6.98 -0.96
N TYR A 162 -33.48 -7.62 -1.66
CA TYR A 162 -33.62 -9.06 -1.75
C TYR A 162 -33.10 -9.52 -3.12
N ASN A 163 -32.25 -10.56 -3.14
CA ASN A 163 -31.69 -11.18 -4.33
C ASN A 163 -31.91 -12.70 -4.21
N ASP A 164 -32.56 -13.31 -5.21
CA ASP A 164 -32.96 -14.72 -5.25
C ASP A 164 -32.04 -15.62 -6.11
N TYR A 165 -30.92 -15.08 -6.57
CA TYR A 165 -29.81 -15.83 -7.19
C TYR A 165 -29.00 -16.66 -6.18
#